data_AF-A0AAD6SRD2-F1
#
_entry.id   AF-A0AAD6SRD2-F1
#
_cell.length_a   1.000
_cell.length_b   1.000
_cell.length_c   1.000
_cell.angle_alpha   90.00
_cell.angle_beta   90.00
_cell.angle_gamma   90.00
#
_symmetry.space_group_name_H-M   'P 1'
#
loop_
_entity.id
_entity.type
_entity.pdbx_description
1 polymer ?
#
loop_
_entity_poly.entity_id
_entity_poly.type
_entity_poly.pdbx_seq_one_letter_code
_entity_poly.pdbx_strand_id
1 'polypeptide(L)'
;MRGILSPGHVFTSSVRLRPYSTLDASAIERLKNPVRGGQNLSLRYRRLEQSLRGKEALQRDIIARESYTSSSLGSPTTQTGVTKRYFYGLEIPQEPKPPEADECCMSGCAVCVYDLYEESVAGYKESVAAFRSALTAAEIPEASWPDGVRAEAATGGGRGQKAVALSAFEELERTLQAKRDGASQ
;
A
#
# COMPACT_ATOMS: atom_id res chain seq x y z
N MET A 1 61.99 15.86 -28.39
CA MET A 1 61.83 17.18 -27.74
C MET A 1 60.44 17.29 -27.18
N ARG A 2 60.37 17.62 -25.88
CA ARG A 2 59.31 18.36 -25.16
C ARG A 2 57.91 17.74 -25.09
N GLY A 3 57.65 17.14 -23.93
CA GLY A 3 56.32 16.83 -23.42
C GLY A 3 55.58 18.07 -22.91
N ILE A 4 54.27 18.02 -23.12
CA ILE A 4 53.15 18.25 -22.19
C ILE A 4 53.53 18.98 -20.89
N LEU A 5 52.95 20.16 -20.68
CA LEU A 5 52.24 20.61 -19.47
C LEU A 5 51.68 22.02 -19.75
N SER A 6 50.38 22.25 -19.57
CA SER A 6 49.80 23.59 -19.54
C SER A 6 48.79 23.71 -18.38
N PRO A 7 48.72 24.87 -17.70
CA PRO A 7 48.25 24.96 -16.31
C PRO A 7 46.75 25.20 -16.18
N GLY A 8 46.24 24.91 -14.98
CA GLY A 8 44.82 24.90 -14.60
C GLY A 8 44.00 26.14 -14.94
N HIS A 9 42.76 25.89 -15.33
CA HIS A 9 41.69 26.88 -15.39
C HIS A 9 41.12 27.12 -14.00
N VAL A 10 41.32 28.33 -13.49
CA VAL A 10 40.61 28.87 -12.34
C VAL A 10 39.22 29.29 -12.82
N PHE A 11 38.17 28.66 -12.32
CA PHE A 11 36.79 29.00 -12.68
C PHE A 11 36.35 30.21 -11.85
N THR A 12 36.48 31.42 -12.39
CA THR A 12 35.89 32.62 -11.77
C THR A 12 34.42 32.73 -12.18
N SER A 13 33.52 32.33 -11.28
CA SER A 13 32.07 32.57 -11.45
C SER A 13 31.77 34.07 -11.31
N SER A 14 31.60 34.76 -12.43
CA SER A 14 31.06 36.13 -12.44
C SER A 14 29.53 36.06 -12.45
N VAL A 15 28.91 36.34 -11.30
CA VAL A 15 27.45 36.54 -11.19
C VAL A 15 27.10 37.85 -11.88
N ARG A 16 26.51 37.78 -13.09
CA ARG A 16 25.89 38.94 -13.73
C ARG A 16 24.56 39.25 -13.03
N LEU A 17 24.54 40.26 -12.17
CA LEU A 17 23.30 40.86 -11.68
C LEU A 17 22.58 41.54 -12.86
N ARG A 18 21.36 41.08 -13.17
CA ARG A 18 20.51 41.69 -14.19
C ARG A 18 20.04 43.06 -13.69
N PRO A 19 20.20 44.15 -14.46
CA PRO A 19 19.63 45.43 -14.07
C PRO A 19 18.10 45.35 -14.13
N TYR A 20 17.45 45.99 -13.15
CA TYR A 20 16.00 46.09 -13.04
C TYR A 20 15.49 46.91 -14.23
N SER A 21 14.88 46.25 -15.22
CA SER A 21 14.25 46.94 -16.34
C SER A 21 13.05 47.72 -15.83
N THR A 22 13.10 49.06 -15.90
CA THR A 22 11.92 49.89 -15.70
C THR A 22 10.90 49.54 -16.78
N LEU A 23 9.79 48.92 -16.38
CA LEU A 23 8.69 48.61 -17.28
C LEU A 23 8.12 49.93 -17.83
N ASP A 24 8.10 50.07 -19.15
CA ASP A 24 7.49 51.22 -19.82
C ASP A 24 5.98 51.31 -19.50
N ALA A 25 5.40 52.51 -19.57
CA ALA A 25 3.99 52.76 -19.29
C ALA A 25 3.07 51.85 -20.13
N SER A 26 3.45 51.58 -21.38
CA SER A 26 2.75 50.64 -22.26
C SER A 26 2.82 49.18 -21.79
N ALA A 27 3.91 48.77 -21.13
CA ALA A 27 4.06 47.44 -20.54
C ALA A 27 3.21 47.31 -19.26
N ILE A 28 3.13 48.39 -18.47
CA ILE A 28 2.25 48.47 -17.29
C ILE A 28 0.77 48.43 -17.72
N GLU A 29 0.41 49.08 -18.82
CA GLU A 29 -0.97 49.10 -19.31
C GLU A 29 -1.45 47.73 -19.80
N ARG A 30 -0.59 46.95 -20.46
CA ARG A 30 -0.87 45.55 -20.85
C ARG A 30 -1.02 44.62 -19.65
N LEU A 31 -0.33 44.90 -18.55
CA LEU A 31 -0.48 44.16 -17.29
C LEU A 31 -1.78 44.52 -16.57
N LYS A 32 -2.20 45.79 -16.65
CA LYS A 32 -3.47 46.27 -16.06
C LYS A 32 -4.69 45.75 -16.83
N ASN A 33 -4.61 45.73 -18.15
CA ASN A 33 -5.66 45.25 -19.04
C ASN A 33 -5.15 44.04 -19.85
N PRO A 34 -4.95 42.87 -19.22
CA PRO A 34 -4.58 41.69 -19.96
C PRO A 34 -5.71 41.41 -20.95
N VAL A 35 -5.38 41.28 -22.24
CA VAL A 35 -6.32 40.82 -23.27
C VAL A 35 -6.62 39.35 -22.99
N ARG A 36 -7.48 39.12 -22.00
CA ARG A 36 -8.03 37.83 -21.66
C ARG A 36 -9.17 37.59 -22.65
N GLY A 37 -8.80 37.25 -23.88
CA GLY A 37 -9.75 36.70 -24.83
C GLY A 37 -10.43 35.51 -24.15
N GLY A 38 -11.74 35.62 -23.92
CA GLY A 38 -12.51 34.52 -23.36
C GLY A 38 -12.30 33.30 -24.24
N GLN A 39 -11.89 32.18 -23.65
CA GLN A 39 -11.82 30.93 -24.42
C GLN A 39 -13.24 30.65 -24.94
N ASN A 40 -13.38 30.46 -26.25
CA ASN A 40 -14.67 30.11 -26.86
C ASN A 40 -15.23 28.86 -26.16
N LEU A 41 -16.30 29.05 -25.37
CA LEU A 41 -16.91 27.98 -24.58
C LEU A 41 -17.39 26.83 -25.47
N SER A 42 -17.85 27.15 -26.69
CA SER A 42 -18.24 26.19 -27.72
C SER A 42 -17.09 25.26 -28.15
N LEU A 43 -15.88 25.80 -28.34
CA LEU A 43 -14.69 25.02 -28.68
C LEU A 43 -14.24 24.15 -27.51
N ARG A 44 -14.31 24.69 -26.28
CA ARG A 44 -14.00 23.94 -25.06
C ARG A 44 -14.98 22.77 -24.87
N TYR A 45 -16.27 23.02 -25.04
CA TYR A 45 -17.32 22.01 -24.93
C TYR A 45 -17.14 20.90 -25.98
N ARG A 46 -16.91 21.25 -27.24
CA ARG A 46 -16.65 20.29 -28.32
C ARG A 46 -15.44 19.39 -28.04
N ARG A 47 -14.35 19.96 -27.53
CA ARG A 47 -13.15 19.20 -27.13
C ARG A 47 -13.46 18.24 -25.99
N LEU A 48 -14.27 18.67 -25.02
CA LEU A 48 -14.65 17.87 -23.87
C LEU A 48 -15.55 16.69 -24.30
N GLU A 49 -16.55 16.93 -25.16
CA GLU A 49 -17.37 15.87 -25.76
C GLU A 49 -16.54 14.86 -26.56
N GLN A 50 -15.58 15.31 -27.37
CA GLN A 50 -14.67 14.43 -28.11
C GLN A 50 -13.83 13.56 -27.15
N SER A 51 -13.35 14.14 -26.05
CA SER A 51 -12.58 13.40 -25.05
C SER A 51 -13.42 12.37 -24.29
N LEU A 52 -14.69 12.69 -23.98
CA LEU A 52 -15.61 11.77 -23.29
C LEU A 52 -15.97 10.61 -24.20
N ARG A 53 -16.31 10.87 -25.48
CA ARG A 53 -16.58 9.79 -26.45
C ARG A 53 -15.37 8.88 -26.68
N GLY A 54 -14.15 9.44 -26.69
CA GLY A 54 -12.92 8.67 -26.75
C GLY A 54 -12.70 7.79 -25.52
N LYS A 55 -12.92 8.33 -24.31
CA LYS A 55 -12.85 7.56 -23.06
C LYS A 55 -13.91 6.45 -23.01
N GLU A 56 -15.13 6.73 -23.42
CA GLU A 56 -16.20 5.73 -23.48
C GLU A 56 -15.91 4.62 -24.50
N ALA A 57 -15.34 4.96 -25.67
CA ALA A 57 -14.92 3.96 -26.65
C ALA A 57 -13.81 3.06 -26.08
N LEU A 58 -12.78 3.65 -25.49
CA LEU A 58 -11.71 2.90 -24.81
C LEU A 58 -12.25 2.04 -23.67
N GLN A 59 -13.20 2.55 -22.87
CA GLN A 59 -13.83 1.79 -21.80
C GLN A 59 -14.63 0.60 -22.34
N ARG A 60 -15.39 0.78 -23.43
CA ARG A 60 -16.09 -0.33 -24.10
C ARG A 60 -15.10 -1.36 -24.65
N ASP A 61 -14.00 -0.93 -25.24
CA ASP A 61 -12.95 -1.82 -25.74
C ASP A 61 -12.28 -2.61 -24.60
N ILE A 62 -12.03 -1.98 -23.45
CA ILE A 62 -11.53 -2.65 -22.24
C ILE A 62 -12.53 -3.72 -21.77
N ILE A 63 -13.82 -3.37 -21.62
CA ILE A 63 -14.86 -4.32 -21.19
C ILE A 63 -15.02 -5.48 -22.19
N ALA A 64 -14.98 -5.19 -23.49
CA ALA A 64 -15.05 -6.21 -24.54
C ALA A 64 -13.83 -7.12 -24.52
N ARG A 65 -12.64 -6.57 -24.27
CA ARG A 65 -11.41 -7.34 -24.17
C ARG A 65 -11.37 -8.17 -22.89
N GLU A 66 -11.80 -7.63 -21.76
CA GLU A 66 -11.92 -8.32 -20.47
C GLU A 66 -12.90 -9.50 -20.55
N SER A 67 -14.05 -9.31 -21.22
CA SER A 67 -15.03 -10.39 -21.42
C SER A 67 -14.50 -11.48 -22.35
N TYR A 68 -13.71 -11.14 -23.37
CA TYR A 68 -13.03 -12.11 -24.24
C TYR A 68 -11.87 -12.85 -23.53
N THR A 69 -11.10 -12.15 -22.69
CA THR A 69 -10.01 -12.76 -21.90
C THR A 69 -10.53 -13.60 -20.73
N SER A 70 -11.74 -13.34 -20.23
CA SER A 70 -12.41 -14.25 -19.29
C SER A 70 -12.72 -15.61 -19.95
N SER A 71 -12.76 -15.66 -21.29
CA SER A 71 -13.02 -16.87 -22.09
C SER A 71 -11.75 -17.49 -22.69
N SER A 72 -10.65 -16.74 -22.81
CA SER A 72 -9.36 -17.24 -23.32
C SER A 72 -8.23 -16.86 -22.37
N LEU A 73 -7.69 -17.90 -21.73
CA LEU A 73 -6.49 -17.95 -20.89
C LEU A 73 -5.66 -16.66 -20.87
N GLY A 74 -5.61 -16.02 -19.70
CA GLY A 74 -4.97 -14.74 -19.46
C GLY A 74 -3.50 -14.64 -19.87
N SER A 75 -3.10 -13.46 -20.29
CA SER A 75 -1.70 -13.08 -20.51
C SER A 75 -1.39 -11.72 -19.88
N PRO A 76 -0.11 -11.47 -19.56
CA PRO A 76 0.30 -10.79 -18.34
C PRO A 76 0.39 -9.28 -18.56
N THR A 77 -0.34 -8.52 -17.74
CA THR A 77 0.02 -7.13 -17.49
C THR A 77 0.90 -7.12 -16.24
N THR A 78 2.08 -6.52 -16.35
CA THR A 78 3.02 -6.22 -15.26
C THR A 78 2.36 -5.27 -14.27
N GLN A 79 1.45 -5.79 -13.46
CA GLN A 79 1.15 -5.26 -12.15
C GLN A 79 2.13 -5.97 -11.22
N THR A 80 2.69 -5.27 -10.24
CA THR A 80 3.18 -5.86 -8.99
C THR A 80 1.99 -6.53 -8.30
N GLY A 81 1.51 -7.61 -8.94
CA GLY A 81 0.23 -8.22 -8.72
C GLY A 81 0.43 -9.32 -7.71
N VAL A 82 -0.09 -9.08 -6.52
CA VAL A 82 -0.36 -10.14 -5.57
C VAL A 82 -1.13 -11.23 -6.32
N THR A 83 -0.50 -12.40 -6.49
CA THR A 83 -1.10 -13.52 -7.22
C THR A 83 -2.22 -14.11 -6.37
N LYS A 84 -3.47 -13.74 -6.70
CA LYS A 84 -4.65 -14.26 -6.03
C LYS A 84 -4.74 -15.77 -6.22
N ARG A 85 -4.83 -16.52 -5.11
CA ARG A 85 -4.98 -17.97 -5.13
C ARG A 85 -6.46 -18.31 -5.02
N TYR A 86 -6.90 -19.26 -5.83
CA TYR A 86 -8.28 -19.74 -5.84
C TYR A 86 -8.32 -21.21 -5.38
N PHE A 87 -9.37 -21.57 -4.64
CA PHE A 87 -9.65 -22.93 -4.18
C PHE A 87 -11.12 -23.22 -4.42
N TYR A 88 -11.42 -24.25 -5.23
CA TYR A 88 -12.79 -24.55 -5.67
C TYR A 88 -13.55 -23.34 -6.25
N GLY A 89 -12.83 -22.44 -6.93
CA GLY A 89 -13.41 -21.21 -7.49
C GLY A 89 -13.64 -20.08 -6.48
N LEU A 90 -13.38 -20.31 -5.19
CA LEU A 90 -13.42 -19.28 -4.15
C LEU A 90 -12.03 -18.66 -3.98
N GLU A 91 -11.96 -17.35 -3.81
CA GLU A 91 -10.69 -16.64 -3.56
C GLU A 91 -10.21 -16.92 -2.13
N ILE A 92 -8.98 -17.42 -2.00
CA ILE A 92 -8.36 -17.68 -0.70
C ILE A 92 -7.91 -16.34 -0.11
N PRO A 93 -8.41 -15.91 1.07
CA PRO A 93 -7.94 -14.71 1.72
C PRO A 93 -6.44 -14.81 2.03
N GLN A 94 -5.69 -13.75 1.73
CA GLN A 94 -4.27 -13.67 2.04
C GLN A 94 -4.04 -12.92 3.36
N GLU A 95 -3.16 -13.46 4.19
CA GLU A 95 -2.75 -12.80 5.42
C GLU A 95 -1.95 -11.51 5.13
N PRO A 96 -2.32 -10.38 5.75
CA PRO A 96 -1.55 -9.14 5.60
C PRO A 96 -0.16 -9.30 6.23
N LYS A 97 0.87 -8.79 5.52
CA LYS A 97 2.24 -8.79 6.03
C LYS A 97 2.33 -7.80 7.21
N PRO A 98 2.94 -8.17 8.35
CA PRO A 98 3.19 -7.21 9.42
C PRO A 98 4.14 -6.11 8.94
N PRO A 99 3.92 -4.86 9.40
CA PRO A 99 4.78 -3.75 9.04
C PRO A 99 6.17 -3.90 9.65
N GLU A 100 7.18 -3.41 8.95
CA GLU A 100 8.57 -3.42 9.44
C GLU A 100 8.80 -2.27 10.43
N ALA A 101 9.79 -2.40 11.32
CA ALA A 101 10.07 -1.39 12.34
C ALA A 101 10.42 -0.01 11.73
N ASP A 102 11.06 -0.02 10.56
CA ASP A 102 11.45 1.19 9.82
C ASP A 102 10.25 1.93 9.19
N GLU A 103 9.09 1.27 9.06
CA GLU A 103 7.86 1.90 8.58
C GLU A 103 7.16 2.71 9.69
N CYS A 104 7.47 2.42 10.96
CA CYS A 104 6.97 3.18 12.09
C CYS A 104 7.83 4.41 12.36
N CYS A 105 7.29 5.60 12.07
CA CYS A 105 7.97 6.88 12.28
C CYS A 105 8.20 7.24 13.77
N MET A 106 7.58 6.52 14.72
CA MET A 106 7.65 6.75 16.19
C MET A 106 7.39 8.20 16.67
N SER A 107 6.88 9.08 15.79
CA SER A 107 6.72 10.52 16.04
C SER A 107 5.26 10.93 16.32
N GLY A 108 4.35 9.96 16.42
CA GLY A 108 2.92 10.22 16.67
C GLY A 108 2.19 10.73 15.43
N CYS A 109 2.23 9.97 14.33
CA CYS A 109 1.46 10.27 13.13
C CYS A 109 -0.06 10.20 13.39
N ALA A 110 -0.85 10.93 12.60
CA ALA A 110 -2.31 10.92 12.71
C ALA A 110 -2.95 9.55 12.40
N VAL A 111 -2.26 8.70 11.63
CA VAL A 111 -2.63 7.31 11.36
C VAL A 111 -1.39 6.46 11.61
N CYS A 112 -1.47 5.50 12.52
CA CYS A 112 -0.37 4.59 12.79
C CYS A 112 -0.39 3.43 11.78
N VAL A 113 0.78 3.05 11.30
CA VAL A 113 0.94 1.86 10.43
C VAL A 113 0.47 0.58 11.14
N TYR A 114 0.66 0.49 12.46
CA TYR A 114 0.17 -0.63 13.25
C TYR A 114 -1.36 -0.67 13.31
N ASP A 115 -2.03 0.48 13.41
CA ASP A 115 -3.50 0.54 13.40
C ASP A 115 -4.05 0.05 12.04
N LEU A 116 -3.45 0.51 10.94
CA LEU A 116 -3.81 0.02 9.59
C LEU A 116 -3.58 -1.49 9.45
N TYR A 117 -2.51 -2.00 10.04
CA TYR A 117 -2.25 -3.43 10.08
C TYR A 117 -3.33 -4.17 10.87
N GLU A 118 -3.70 -3.69 12.05
CA GLU A 118 -4.76 -4.29 12.87
C GLU A 118 -6.11 -4.30 12.15
N GLU A 119 -6.48 -3.22 11.47
CA GLU A 119 -7.66 -3.15 10.61
C GLU A 119 -7.60 -4.18 9.48
N SER A 120 -6.45 -4.30 8.81
CA SER A 120 -6.26 -5.28 7.74
C SER A 120 -6.36 -6.72 8.25
N VAL A 121 -5.84 -7.00 9.46
CA VAL A 121 -5.93 -8.29 10.14
C VAL A 121 -7.38 -8.59 10.54
N ALA A 122 -8.14 -7.59 10.99
CA ALA A 122 -9.55 -7.74 11.28
C ALA A 122 -10.34 -8.12 10.02
N GLY A 123 -10.15 -7.40 8.91
CA GLY A 123 -10.77 -7.73 7.62
C GLY A 123 -10.35 -9.11 7.09
N TYR A 124 -9.10 -9.50 7.30
CA TYR A 124 -8.63 -10.85 6.98
C TYR A 124 -9.40 -11.92 7.77
N LYS A 125 -9.59 -11.75 9.08
CA LYS A 125 -10.34 -12.71 9.90
C LYS A 125 -11.80 -12.85 9.44
N GLU A 126 -12.44 -11.74 9.09
CA GLU A 126 -13.81 -11.73 8.56
C GLU A 126 -13.90 -12.48 7.22
N SER A 127 -12.98 -12.19 6.29
CA SER A 127 -12.94 -12.88 5.00
C SER A 127 -12.66 -14.38 5.13
N VAL A 128 -11.79 -14.79 6.06
CA VAL A 128 -11.57 -16.20 6.39
C VAL A 128 -12.83 -16.84 6.95
N ALA A 129 -13.58 -16.16 7.83
CA ALA A 129 -14.83 -16.69 8.37
C ALA A 129 -15.89 -16.88 7.25
N ALA A 130 -16.02 -15.93 6.34
CA ALA A 130 -16.91 -16.03 5.18
C ALA A 130 -16.46 -17.12 4.21
N PHE A 131 -15.16 -17.29 4.00
CA PHE A 131 -14.62 -18.34 3.15
C PHE A 131 -14.87 -19.73 3.75
N ARG A 132 -14.68 -19.88 5.07
CA ARG A 132 -15.01 -21.13 5.78
C ARG A 132 -16.49 -21.47 5.67
N SER A 133 -17.38 -20.49 5.89
CA SER A 133 -18.82 -20.73 5.77
C SER A 133 -19.23 -21.13 4.35
N ALA A 134 -18.61 -20.55 3.33
CA ALA A 134 -18.81 -20.94 1.94
C ALA A 134 -18.34 -22.38 1.65
N LEU A 135 -17.19 -22.80 2.19
CA LEU A 135 -16.70 -24.17 2.04
C LEU A 135 -17.57 -25.19 2.78
N THR A 136 -18.05 -24.87 3.98
CA THR A 136 -18.98 -25.72 4.72
C THR A 136 -20.31 -25.84 3.97
N ALA A 137 -20.82 -24.76 3.38
CA ALA A 137 -22.04 -24.79 2.55
C ALA A 137 -21.86 -25.63 1.27
N ALA A 138 -20.63 -25.75 0.77
CA ALA A 138 -20.27 -26.61 -0.36
C ALA A 138 -19.91 -28.05 0.06
N GLU A 139 -20.10 -28.42 1.33
CA GLU A 139 -19.80 -29.75 1.89
C GLU A 139 -18.34 -30.21 1.70
N ILE A 140 -17.41 -29.26 1.61
CA ILE A 140 -15.98 -29.55 1.40
C ILE A 140 -15.32 -29.89 2.75
N PRO A 141 -14.71 -31.08 2.92
CA PRO A 141 -14.14 -31.51 4.20
C PRO A 141 -12.95 -30.63 4.62
N GLU A 142 -12.88 -30.30 5.91
CA GLU A 142 -11.86 -29.40 6.49
C GLU A 142 -10.42 -29.85 6.24
N ALA A 143 -10.19 -31.16 6.13
CA ALA A 143 -8.87 -31.73 5.81
C ALA A 143 -8.32 -31.25 4.45
N SER A 144 -9.21 -30.92 3.51
CA SER A 144 -8.81 -30.43 2.19
C SER A 144 -8.53 -28.93 2.15
N TRP A 145 -8.88 -28.19 3.21
CA TRP A 145 -8.73 -26.74 3.23
C TRP A 145 -7.24 -26.34 3.22
N PRO A 146 -6.87 -25.21 2.62
CA PRO A 146 -5.49 -24.72 2.63
C PRO A 146 -5.04 -24.33 4.05
N ASP A 147 -3.75 -24.51 4.36
CA ASP A 147 -3.22 -24.38 5.73
C ASP A 147 -3.61 -23.06 6.40
N GLY A 148 -3.45 -21.91 5.73
CA GLY A 148 -3.77 -20.59 6.32
C GLY A 148 -5.25 -20.37 6.68
N VAL A 149 -6.16 -21.19 6.16
CA VAL A 149 -7.60 -21.08 6.46
C VAL A 149 -8.02 -22.08 7.52
N ARG A 150 -7.24 -23.13 7.82
CA ARG A 150 -7.59 -24.12 8.85
C ARG A 150 -7.65 -23.47 10.24
N ALA A 151 -8.54 -23.95 11.10
CA ALA A 151 -8.71 -23.42 12.46
C ALA A 151 -7.42 -23.50 13.31
N GLU A 152 -6.54 -24.46 12.99
CA GLU A 152 -5.35 -24.79 13.78
C GLU A 152 -4.10 -23.99 13.37
N ALA A 153 -4.01 -23.55 12.10
CA ALA A 153 -2.79 -22.94 11.57
C ALA A 153 -2.54 -21.52 12.07
N ALA A 154 -3.56 -20.82 12.59
CA ALA A 154 -3.44 -19.45 13.06
C ALA A 154 -2.55 -19.27 14.32
N THR A 155 -2.00 -20.34 14.90
CA THR A 155 -1.25 -20.27 16.17
C THR A 155 -0.01 -21.16 16.26
N GLY A 156 0.72 -21.33 15.16
CA GLY A 156 1.98 -22.11 15.16
C GLY A 156 3.17 -21.36 15.79
N GLY A 157 3.24 -21.29 17.13
CA GLY A 157 4.52 -21.01 17.82
C GLY A 157 4.43 -20.44 19.24
N GLY A 158 3.46 -19.57 19.52
CA GLY A 158 3.43 -18.82 20.78
C GLY A 158 2.63 -19.45 21.93
N ARG A 159 1.62 -20.28 21.63
CA ARG A 159 0.66 -20.73 22.66
C ARG A 159 1.26 -21.75 23.63
N GLY A 160 2.08 -22.68 23.12
CA GLY A 160 2.82 -23.64 23.95
C GLY A 160 3.89 -22.98 24.81
N GLN A 161 4.66 -22.04 24.25
CA GLN A 161 5.68 -21.31 25.00
C GLN A 161 5.07 -20.42 26.10
N LYS A 162 3.94 -19.77 25.82
CA LYS A 162 3.19 -19.00 26.84
C LYS A 162 2.64 -19.90 27.95
N ALA A 163 2.12 -21.09 27.63
CA ALA A 163 1.63 -22.04 28.63
C ALA A 163 2.76 -22.54 29.54
N VAL A 164 3.92 -22.87 28.97
CA VAL A 164 5.11 -23.27 29.74
C VAL A 164 5.62 -22.11 30.60
N ALA A 165 5.67 -20.89 30.07
CA ALA A 165 6.08 -19.72 30.84
C ALA A 165 5.13 -19.44 32.02
N LEU A 166 3.82 -19.51 31.80
CA LEU A 166 2.82 -19.31 32.86
C LEU A 166 2.93 -20.37 33.97
N SER A 167 3.19 -21.63 33.61
CA SER A 167 3.43 -22.71 34.58
C SER A 167 4.65 -22.45 35.46
N ALA A 168 5.74 -21.93 34.88
CA ALA A 168 6.97 -21.65 35.63
C ALA A 168 6.79 -20.49 36.63
N PHE A 169 6.01 -19.46 36.28
CA PHE A 169 5.70 -18.36 37.20
C PHE A 169 4.82 -18.81 38.37
N GLU A 170 3.82 -19.66 38.12
CA GLU A 170 2.94 -20.17 39.18
C GLU A 170 3.71 -21.01 40.22
N GLU A 171 4.68 -21.82 39.77
CA GLU A 171 5.57 -22.56 40.66
C GLU A 171 6.44 -21.62 41.51
N LEU A 172 7.00 -20.58 40.91
CA LEU A 172 7.80 -19.60 41.63
C LEU A 172 6.98 -18.89 42.72
N GLU A 173 5.74 -18.50 42.44
CA GLU A 173 4.84 -17.93 43.43
C GLU A 173 4.58 -18.89 44.60
N ARG A 174 4.29 -20.17 44.33
CA ARG A 174 4.11 -21.18 45.38
C ARG A 174 5.37 -21.34 46.24
N THR A 175 6.55 -21.33 45.64
CA THR A 175 7.82 -21.43 46.41
C THR A 175 8.07 -20.21 47.28
N LEU A 176 7.69 -19.00 46.82
CA LEU A 176 7.82 -17.77 47.60
C LEU A 176 6.81 -17.72 48.76
N GLN A 177 5.58 -18.19 48.54
CA GLN A 177 4.54 -18.27 49.57
C GLN A 177 5.00 -19.19 50.73
N ALA A 178 5.46 -20.40 50.40
CA ALA A 178 5.94 -21.37 51.40
C ALA A 178 7.10 -20.82 52.25
N LYS A 179 8.00 -20.03 51.65
CA LYS A 179 9.10 -19.37 52.37
C LYS A 179 8.61 -18.25 53.29
N ARG A 180 7.56 -17.49 52.91
CA ARG A 180 6.97 -16.46 53.78
C ARG A 180 6.27 -17.07 54.98
N ASP A 181 5.51 -18.16 54.76
CA ASP A 181 4.76 -18.83 55.83
C ASP A 181 5.73 -19.47 56.84
N GLY A 182 6.80 -20.10 56.37
CA GLY A 182 7.85 -20.68 57.23
C GLY A 182 8.72 -19.65 57.96
N ALA A 183 8.77 -18.39 57.52
CA ALA A 183 9.48 -17.31 58.20
C ALA A 183 8.63 -16.59 59.26
N SER A 184 7.32 -16.89 59.33
CA SER A 184 6.37 -16.29 60.28
C SER A 184 6.09 -17.15 61.54
N GLN A 185 6.70 -18.34 61.61
CA GLN A 185 6.72 -19.22 62.79
C GLN A 185 8.06 -19.12 63.52
#